data_AF-A0A438I526-F1
#
_entry.id   AF-A0A438I526-F1
#
_cell.length_a   1.000
_cell.length_b   1.000
_cell.length_c   1.000
_cell.angle_alpha   90.00
_cell.angle_beta   90.00
_cell.angle_gamma   90.00
#
_symmetry.space_group_name_H-M   'P 1'
#
loop_
_entity.id
_entity.type
_entity.pdbx_description
1 polymer ?
#
loop_
_entity_poly.entity_id
_entity_poly.type
_entity_poly.pdbx_seq_one_letter_code
_entity_poly.pdbx_strand_id
1 'polypeptide(L)'
;MEMGDVTEDEKKYIFMKMVIVALWCVQMKPVDCPSMSKVLDMLEGGVELLQLPPKPTLYSHETSALNRENNPMGVPISSPNASITISLDGR
;
A
#
# COMPACT_ATOMS: atom_id res chain seq x y z
N MET A 1 13.60 -36.35 15.90
CA MET A 1 12.47 -35.43 15.70
C MET A 1 11.97 -35.73 14.30
N GLU A 2 10.97 -36.60 14.17
CA GLU A 2 10.39 -36.91 12.86
C GLU A 2 9.65 -35.66 12.37
N MET A 3 10.09 -35.12 11.23
CA MET A 3 9.30 -34.15 10.50
C MET A 3 8.19 -34.97 9.84
N GLY A 4 7.03 -35.04 10.49
CA GLY A 4 5.86 -35.71 9.94
C GLY A 4 5.57 -35.19 8.53
N ASP A 5 5.18 -36.09 7.63
CA ASP A 5 4.73 -35.73 6.29
C ASP A 5 3.60 -34.71 6.41
N VAL A 6 3.88 -33.49 5.93
CA VAL A 6 2.90 -32.41 5.87
C VAL A 6 1.99 -32.68 4.67
N THR A 7 0.70 -32.86 4.95
CA THR A 7 -0.31 -33.10 3.92
C THR A 7 -0.41 -31.92 2.94
N GLU A 8 -0.90 -32.17 1.73
CA GLU A 8 -1.07 -31.11 0.72
C GLU A 8 -2.01 -29.99 1.19
N ASP A 9 -3.04 -30.33 1.98
CA ASP A 9 -3.94 -29.35 2.57
C ASP A 9 -3.22 -28.44 3.57
N GLU A 10 -2.38 -29.01 4.45
CA GLU A 10 -1.56 -28.24 5.39
C GLU A 10 -0.58 -27.32 4.65
N LYS A 11 0.06 -27.80 3.57
CA LYS A 11 0.92 -26.95 2.72
C LYS A 11 0.15 -25.77 2.14
N LYS A 12 -1.08 -26.01 1.64
CA LYS A 12 -1.94 -24.95 1.11
C LYS A 12 -2.29 -23.91 2.17
N TYR A 13 -2.59 -24.33 3.39
CA TYR A 13 -2.89 -23.40 4.48
C TYR A 13 -1.67 -22.56 4.88
N ILE A 14 -0.49 -23.19 4.98
CA ILE A 14 0.77 -22.49 5.25
C ILE A 14 1.06 -21.47 4.14
N PHE A 15 0.91 -21.86 2.88
CA PHE A 15 1.11 -20.97 1.73
C PHE A 15 0.15 -19.76 1.78
N MET A 16 -1.15 -19.99 1.96
CA MET A 16 -2.13 -18.90 2.02
C MET A 16 -1.85 -17.94 3.19
N LYS A 17 -1.47 -18.47 4.34
CA LYS A 17 -1.04 -17.68 5.49
C LYS A 17 0.16 -16.80 5.18
N MET A 18 1.21 -17.37 4.58
CA MET A 18 2.40 -16.62 4.17
C MET A 18 2.05 -15.52 3.16
N VAL A 19 1.20 -15.81 2.18
CA VAL A 19 0.76 -14.83 1.17
C VAL A 19 0.01 -13.67 1.84
N ILE A 20 -0.96 -13.94 2.72
CA ILE A 20 -1.72 -12.89 3.40
C ILE A 20 -0.80 -12.02 4.25
N VAL A 21 0.09 -12.62 5.04
CA VAL A 21 1.06 -11.87 5.86
C VAL A 21 1.99 -11.02 4.99
N ALA A 22 2.51 -11.57 3.89
CA ALA A 22 3.36 -10.82 2.98
C ALA A 22 2.60 -9.62 2.37
N LEU A 23 1.34 -9.81 1.97
CA LEU A 23 0.50 -8.73 1.42
C LEU A 23 0.21 -7.62 2.45
N TRP A 24 0.13 -7.94 3.74
CA TRP A 24 0.06 -6.95 4.81
C TRP A 24 1.37 -6.17 4.97
N CYS A 25 2.53 -6.84 4.87
CA CYS A 25 3.83 -6.21 5.05
C CYS A 25 4.24 -5.26 3.91
N VAL A 26 3.82 -5.53 2.67
CA VAL A 26 4.21 -4.73 1.49
C VAL A 26 3.30 -3.51 1.22
N GLN A 27 2.41 -3.16 2.14
CA GLN A 27 1.48 -2.05 1.97
C GLN A 27 2.20 -0.70 1.77
N MET A 28 1.67 0.12 0.86
CA MET A 28 2.25 1.43 0.49
C MET A 28 2.14 2.48 1.60
N LYS A 29 1.20 2.28 2.52
CA LYS A 29 0.96 3.16 3.66
C LYS A 29 1.60 2.55 4.91
N PRO A 30 2.52 3.26 5.60
CA PRO A 30 3.17 2.75 6.79
C PRO A 30 2.20 2.34 7.90
N VAL A 31 1.03 2.99 7.98
CA VAL A 31 0.00 2.70 8.99
C VAL A 31 -0.71 1.35 8.77
N ASP A 32 -0.70 0.86 7.53
CA ASP A 32 -1.32 -0.42 7.16
C ASP A 32 -0.33 -1.58 7.28
N CYS A 33 0.97 -1.29 7.46
CA CYS A 33 2.01 -2.29 7.69
C CYS A 33 1.98 -2.74 9.17
N PRO A 34 1.78 -4.03 9.46
CA PRO A 34 1.75 -4.52 10.84
C PRO A 34 3.14 -4.44 11.50
N SER A 35 3.16 -4.28 12.83
CA SER A 35 4.39 -4.39 13.61
C SER A 35 4.93 -5.82 13.56
N MET A 36 6.24 -6.00 13.78
CA MET A 36 6.85 -7.33 13.81
C MET A 36 6.19 -8.26 14.83
N SER A 37 5.82 -7.77 16.01
CA SER A 37 5.07 -8.56 17.00
C SER A 37 3.74 -9.06 16.43
N LYS A 38 3.01 -8.19 15.72
CA LYS A 38 1.74 -8.58 15.10
C LYS A 38 1.93 -9.57 13.94
N VAL A 39 3.00 -9.43 13.17
CA VAL A 39 3.37 -10.40 12.12
C VAL A 39 3.64 -11.78 12.74
N LEU A 40 4.33 -11.85 13.88
CA LEU A 40 4.55 -13.10 14.60
C LEU A 40 3.23 -13.71 15.09
N ASP A 41 2.35 -12.91 15.69
CA ASP A 41 1.02 -13.38 16.11
C ASP A 41 0.22 -13.97 14.94
N MET A 42 0.30 -13.35 13.75
CA MET A 42 -0.35 -13.83 12.53
C MET A 42 0.27 -15.14 12.01
N LEU A 43 1.58 -15.31 12.16
CA LEU A 43 2.31 -16.51 11.73
C LEU A 43 2.20 -17.68 12.72
N GLU A 44 1.95 -17.42 13.99
CA GLU A 44 1.70 -18.46 14.99
C GLU A 44 0.21 -18.86 15.02
N GLY A 45 -0.69 -17.91 14.78
CA GLY A 45 -2.14 -18.12 14.73
C GLY A 45 -2.64 -18.90 13.50
N GLY A 46 -3.93 -19.24 13.54
CA GLY A 46 -4.66 -19.94 12.47
C GLY A 46 -4.97 -19.04 11.27
N VAL A 47 -4.99 -19.64 10.08
CA VAL A 47 -5.30 -18.93 8.82
C VAL A 47 -6.73 -18.38 8.80
N GLU A 48 -7.68 -19.01 9.50
CA GLU A 48 -9.06 -18.53 9.60
C GLU A 48 -9.21 -17.20 10.36
N LEU A 49 -8.19 -16.83 11.17
CA LEU A 49 -8.16 -15.56 11.88
C LEU A 49 -7.58 -14.42 11.02
N LEU A 50 -7.00 -14.75 9.87
CA LEU A 50 -6.35 -13.79 8.99
C LEU A 50 -7.36 -13.20 8.01
N GLN A 51 -7.50 -11.89 8.04
CA GLN A 51 -8.26 -11.14 7.04
C GLN A 51 -7.36 -10.71 5.89
N LEU A 52 -7.93 -10.61 4.69
CA LEU A 52 -7.24 -10.02 3.56
C LEU A 52 -6.86 -8.57 3.86
N PRO A 53 -5.65 -8.12 3.46
CA PRO A 53 -5.24 -6.76 3.69
C PRO A 53 -6.10 -5.77 2.89
N PRO A 54 -6.13 -4.49 3.32
CA PRO A 54 -6.80 -3.44 2.57
C PRO A 54 -6.26 -3.37 1.14
N LYS A 55 -7.15 -3.04 0.19
CA LYS A 55 -6.72 -2.82 -1.19
C LYS A 55 -5.69 -1.70 -1.22
N PRO A 56 -4.56 -1.87 -1.92
CA PRO A 56 -3.57 -0.81 -2.06
C PRO A 56 -4.26 0.41 -2.66
N THR A 57 -4.32 1.51 -1.91
CA THR A 57 -4.74 2.78 -2.47
C THR A 57 -3.54 3.34 -3.20
N LEU A 58 -3.55 3.27 -4.54
CA LEU A 58 -2.63 4.11 -5.32
C LEU A 58 -2.94 5.55 -4.93
N TYR A 59 -1.92 6.31 -4.53
CA TYR A 59 -2.03 7.67 -4.02
C TYR A 59 -2.98 8.53 -4.88
N SER A 60 -4.26 8.61 -4.52
CA SER A 60 -5.04 9.83 -4.77
C SER A 60 -4.87 10.66 -3.51
N HIS A 61 -3.68 11.25 -3.36
CA HIS A 61 -3.58 12.44 -2.54
C HIS A 61 -4.18 13.58 -3.36
N GLU A 62 -5.52 13.56 -3.50
CA GLU A 62 -6.25 14.80 -3.73
C GLU A 62 -5.97 15.66 -2.50
N THR A 63 -5.09 16.64 -2.72
CA THR A 63 -4.73 17.67 -1.76
C THR A 63 -6.01 18.38 -1.36
N SER A 64 -6.67 17.87 -0.32
CA SER A 64 -7.88 18.42 0.23
C SER A 64 -7.52 19.75 0.90
N ALA A 65 -8.00 20.81 0.24
CA ALA A 65 -8.30 22.12 0.80
C ALA A 65 -7.60 22.46 2.12
N LEU A 66 -6.45 23.15 2.05
CA LEU A 66 -6.14 24.14 3.08
C LEU A 66 -7.21 25.24 2.93
N ASN A 67 -8.33 25.05 3.61
CA ASN A 67 -9.24 26.12 3.95
C ASN A 67 -8.50 27.03 4.96
N ARG A 68 -7.75 27.99 4.43
CA ARG A 68 -7.49 29.27 5.09
C ARG A 68 -8.04 30.35 4.18
N GLU A 69 -9.35 30.51 4.23
CA GLU A 69 -10.00 31.77 3.88
C GLU A 69 -9.39 32.89 4.75
N ASN A 70 -8.70 33.86 4.12
CA ASN A 70 -8.53 35.27 4.52
C ASN A 70 -7.77 36.02 3.39
N ASN A 71 -8.54 36.50 2.40
CA ASN A 71 -8.38 37.54 1.33
C ASN A 71 -7.09 38.40 1.19
N PRO A 72 -6.90 39.19 0.08
CA PRO A 72 -7.45 39.14 -1.29
C PRO A 72 -6.41 39.40 -2.43
N MET A 73 -6.87 39.34 -3.69
CA MET A 73 -6.31 39.93 -4.93
C MET A 73 -5.23 39.14 -5.71
N GLY A 74 -5.61 38.57 -6.87
CA GLY A 74 -4.63 38.39 -7.96
C GLY A 74 -4.77 37.27 -9.01
N VAL A 75 -5.91 37.15 -9.72
CA VAL A 75 -5.94 36.87 -11.19
C VAL A 75 -5.63 35.39 -11.63
N PRO A 76 -6.15 34.89 -12.77
CA PRO A 76 -6.91 33.64 -12.82
C PRO A 76 -6.13 32.40 -13.31
N ILE A 77 -6.71 31.26 -12.95
CA ILE A 77 -6.61 29.90 -13.50
C ILE A 77 -5.85 29.80 -14.84
N SER A 78 -4.57 29.42 -14.79
CA SER A 78 -3.84 28.99 -15.98
C SER A 78 -4.23 27.54 -16.28
N SER A 79 -4.95 27.37 -17.39
CA SER A 79 -5.33 26.10 -18.03
C SER A 79 -4.17 25.10 -18.11
N PRO A 80 -4.38 23.78 -17.91
CA PRO A 80 -3.30 22.81 -17.77
C PRO A 80 -2.64 22.34 -19.09
N ASN A 81 -2.99 22.92 -20.24
CA ASN A 81 -2.43 22.48 -21.51
C ASN A 81 -1.21 23.34 -21.91
N ALA A 82 -0.10 23.18 -21.18
CA ALA A 82 1.21 23.57 -21.69
C ALA A 82 1.87 22.34 -22.31
N SER A 83 1.84 22.24 -23.65
CA SER A 83 2.66 21.26 -24.37
C SER A 83 4.14 21.64 -24.21
N ILE A 84 4.91 20.78 -23.55
CA ILE A 84 6.35 20.97 -23.36
C ILE A 84 7.06 20.73 -24.69
N THR A 85 7.53 21.79 -25.35
CA THR A 85 8.41 21.70 -26.51
C THR A 85 9.86 21.80 -26.06
N ILE A 86 10.63 20.72 -26.23
CA ILE A 86 12.07 20.71 -26.02
C ILE A 86 12.79 21.22 -27.28
N SER A 87 13.51 22.32 -27.17
CA SER A 87 14.34 22.89 -28.24
C SER A 87 15.72 22.23 -28.22
N LEU A 88 16.18 21.75 -29.37
CA LEU A 88 17.50 21.13 -29.57
C LEU A 88 18.35 22.01 -30.49
N ASP A 89 18.86 23.13 -29.98
CA ASP A 89 19.99 23.82 -30.59
C ASP A 89 21.23 23.57 -29.73
N GLY A 90 21.97 22.55 -30.13
CA GLY A 90 23.28 22.19 -29.58
C GLY A 90 24.37 23.08 -30.17
N ARG A 91 25.24 23.58 -29.28
CA ARG A 91 26.44 24.34 -29.61
C ARG A 91 27.57 23.41 -30.06
#